data_AF-A0A645AMC7-F1
#
_entry.id   AF-A0A645AMC7-F1
#
_cell.length_a   1.000
_cell.length_b   1.000
_cell.length_c   1.000
_cell.angle_alpha   90.00
_cell.angle_beta   90.00
_cell.angle_gamma   90.00
#
_symmetry.space_group_name_H-M   'P 1'
#
loop_
_entity.id
_entity.type
_entity.pdbx_description
1 polymer ?
#
loop_
_entity_poly.entity_id
_entity_poly.type
_entity_poly.pdbx_seq_one_letter_code
_entity_poly.pdbx_strand_id
1 'polypeptide(L)'
;MLLATTIIESGIDMPNVNTIIVINAQNFGLSDLHQLRGRVGRSNRKAFCYLMAPPLYTLSTDSRRRLQAIENFSELGSGIHIAMQDLDIRGAGNLLGAEQSGFIADLGYETYQKILAEAVQELRKEEFTELYREQQALKAEREEDFVDDVTVESDLELMFPVSYIPNDAERVAMYRELDNMESETQILDFTKRLEDRFGKIPAQGKELIRIVRLRRLAKSLGIEKIFLKTGRMSLFLISDAESPYYQSPVFDKLLNFIQTHPRDCQLREAGKKRSVIIRNVKTVEAAIAVLEEVNTILQ
;
A
#
# COMPACT_ATOMS: atom_id res chain seq x y z
N MET A 1 32.56 -3.86 37.58
CA MET A 1 32.63 -4.42 36.22
C MET A 1 32.70 -5.92 36.36
N LEU A 2 31.78 -6.66 35.73
CA LEU A 2 31.75 -8.12 35.74
C LEU A 2 32.05 -8.61 34.33
N LEU A 3 33.09 -9.42 34.17
CA LEU A 3 33.38 -10.11 32.91
C LEU A 3 32.77 -11.50 32.99
N ALA A 4 31.92 -11.84 32.02
CA ALA A 4 31.19 -13.09 32.03
C ALA A 4 30.94 -13.61 30.62
N THR A 5 30.73 -14.92 30.51
CA THR A 5 30.25 -15.59 29.30
C THR A 5 28.72 -15.58 29.26
N THR A 6 28.14 -16.07 28.16
CA THR A 6 26.69 -16.24 27.95
C THR A 6 25.96 -16.95 29.09
N ILE A 7 26.66 -17.73 29.91
CA ILE A 7 26.13 -18.54 31.02
C ILE A 7 25.64 -17.66 32.22
N ILE A 8 25.71 -16.32 32.14
CA ILE A 8 24.98 -15.44 33.06
C ILE A 8 23.48 -15.29 32.71
N GLU A 9 23.00 -15.91 31.61
CA GLU A 9 21.56 -16.04 31.31
C GLU A 9 20.74 -16.58 32.51
N SER A 10 21.36 -17.43 33.33
CA SER A 10 20.75 -18.12 34.46
C SER A 10 20.94 -17.37 35.80
N GLY A 11 20.08 -16.39 36.05
CA GLY A 11 19.66 -16.08 37.43
C GLY A 11 20.40 -14.99 38.21
N ILE A 12 21.32 -14.25 37.62
CA ILE A 12 21.90 -13.06 38.27
C ILE A 12 21.13 -11.81 37.83
N ASP A 13 20.23 -11.32 38.69
CA ASP A 13 19.56 -10.04 38.54
C ASP A 13 20.32 -8.97 39.34
N MET A 14 20.94 -8.03 38.64
CA MET A 14 21.65 -6.90 39.27
C MET A 14 20.91 -5.59 38.95
N PRO A 15 19.96 -5.16 39.80
CA PRO A 15 19.07 -4.02 39.52
C PRO A 15 19.81 -2.68 39.34
N ASN A 16 21.06 -2.58 39.81
CA ASN A 16 21.89 -1.39 39.70
C ASN A 16 22.76 -1.34 38.43
N VAL A 17 22.71 -2.35 37.55
CA VAL A 17 23.49 -2.37 36.31
C VAL A 17 22.74 -1.59 35.22
N ASN A 18 23.38 -0.55 34.71
CA ASN A 18 22.84 0.30 33.65
C ASN A 18 23.58 0.17 32.32
N THR A 19 24.69 -0.56 32.25
CA THR A 19 25.51 -0.66 31.04
C THR A 19 25.92 -2.11 30.81
N ILE A 20 25.66 -2.62 29.61
CA ILE A 20 26.14 -3.93 29.14
C ILE A 20 26.95 -3.73 27.84
N ILE A 21 28.02 -4.50 27.72
CA ILE A 21 28.88 -4.53 26.52
C ILE A 21 28.93 -5.98 26.05
N VAL A 22 28.40 -6.24 24.85
CA VAL A 22 28.39 -7.58 24.23
C VAL A 22 29.50 -7.63 23.20
N ILE A 23 30.52 -8.45 23.46
CA ILE A 23 31.64 -8.66 22.55
C ILE A 23 31.27 -9.74 21.54
N ASN A 24 31.59 -9.51 20.26
CA ASN A 24 31.25 -10.40 19.14
C ASN A 24 29.74 -10.63 18.99
N ALA A 25 28.96 -9.55 19.03
CA ALA A 25 27.50 -9.60 18.98
C ALA A 25 26.94 -10.32 17.73
N GLN A 26 27.68 -10.36 16.62
CA GLN A 26 27.30 -11.09 15.40
C GLN A 26 27.10 -12.60 15.62
N ASN A 27 27.73 -13.18 16.65
CA ASN A 27 27.66 -14.61 16.94
C ASN A 27 26.40 -14.99 17.75
N PHE A 28 25.59 -14.01 18.17
CA PHE A 28 24.43 -14.23 19.04
C PHE A 28 23.12 -14.25 18.24
N GLY A 29 22.16 -15.07 18.67
CA GLY A 29 20.81 -15.02 18.15
C GLY A 29 20.14 -13.67 18.45
N LEU A 30 19.17 -13.26 17.63
CA LEU A 30 18.44 -12.01 17.86
C LEU A 30 17.70 -12.03 19.20
N SER A 31 17.09 -13.17 19.53
CA SER A 31 16.44 -13.43 20.81
C SER A 31 17.42 -13.31 21.99
N ASP A 32 18.63 -13.83 21.88
CA ASP A 32 19.65 -13.78 22.95
C ASP A 32 20.12 -12.33 23.17
N LEU A 33 20.37 -11.59 22.09
CA LEU A 33 20.72 -10.16 22.15
C LEU A 33 19.63 -9.33 22.82
N HIS A 34 18.35 -9.63 22.51
CA HIS A 34 17.22 -8.98 23.14
C HIS A 34 17.12 -9.31 24.64
N GLN A 35 17.33 -10.57 25.02
CA GLN A 35 17.37 -10.97 26.43
C GLN A 35 18.49 -10.27 27.19
N LEU A 36 19.71 -10.22 26.62
CA LEU A 36 20.86 -9.53 27.22
C LEU A 36 20.60 -8.02 27.39
N ARG A 37 19.99 -7.38 26.40
CA ARG A 37 19.56 -5.98 26.50
C ARG A 37 18.55 -5.77 27.63
N GLY A 38 17.58 -6.67 27.79
CA GLY A 38 16.56 -6.60 28.85
C GLY A 38 17.07 -6.79 30.29
N ARG A 39 18.35 -7.16 30.47
CA ARG A 39 18.99 -7.25 31.78
C ARG A 39 19.49 -5.90 32.31
N VAL A 40 19.54 -4.86 31.48
CA VAL A 40 19.90 -3.49 31.88
C VAL A 40 18.72 -2.54 31.71
N GLY A 41 18.67 -1.47 32.51
CA GLY A 41 17.59 -0.47 32.39
C GLY A 41 16.33 -0.76 33.19
N ARG A 42 16.44 -1.53 34.28
CA ARG A 42 15.35 -1.79 35.25
C ARG A 42 15.11 -0.63 36.24
N SER A 43 15.83 0.47 36.11
CA SER A 43 15.75 1.64 37.00
C SER A 43 15.34 2.88 36.21
N ASN A 44 14.95 3.96 36.90
CA ASN A 44 14.57 5.25 36.27
C ASN A 44 15.77 6.04 35.70
N ARG A 45 16.88 5.36 35.40
CA ARG A 45 18.10 5.93 34.82
C ARG A 45 18.31 5.32 33.44
N LYS A 46 18.71 6.14 32.47
CA LYS A 46 19.06 5.68 31.13
C LYS A 46 20.11 4.56 31.22
N ALA A 47 19.85 3.48 30.48
CA ALA A 47 20.76 2.36 30.33
C ALA A 47 21.30 2.27 28.91
N PHE A 48 22.48 1.70 28.77
CA PHE A 48 23.21 1.59 27.52
C PHE A 48 23.56 0.12 27.23
N CYS A 49 23.34 -0.30 26.00
CA CYS A 49 23.75 -1.61 25.50
C CYS A 49 24.67 -1.39 24.30
N TYR A 50 25.94 -1.77 24.43
CA TYR A 50 26.93 -1.67 23.36
C TYR A 50 27.14 -3.03 22.72
N LEU A 51 26.86 -3.13 21.42
CA LEU A 51 27.07 -4.34 20.63
C LEU A 51 28.35 -4.17 19.80
N MET A 52 29.40 -4.90 20.18
CA MET A 52 30.69 -4.86 19.49
C MET A 52 30.73 -5.97 18.44
N ALA A 53 30.87 -5.59 17.17
CA ALA A 53 31.00 -6.51 16.05
C ALA A 53 32.15 -6.10 15.11
N PRO A 54 32.73 -7.05 14.34
CA PRO A 54 33.63 -6.75 13.24
C PRO A 54 33.01 -5.79 12.20
N PRO A 55 33.82 -5.16 11.34
CA PRO A 55 33.33 -4.23 10.33
C PRO A 55 32.19 -4.83 9.49
N LEU A 56 31.13 -4.04 9.25
CA LEU A 56 29.88 -4.49 8.60
C LEU A 56 30.06 -5.22 7.27
N TYR A 57 31.13 -4.94 6.51
CA TYR A 57 31.43 -5.61 5.24
C TYR A 57 31.98 -7.04 5.39
N THR A 58 32.43 -7.41 6.60
CA THR A 58 32.92 -8.77 6.92
C THR A 58 31.82 -9.68 7.48
N LEU A 59 30.65 -9.11 7.80
CA LEU A 59 29.53 -9.84 8.39
C LEU A 59 28.70 -10.53 7.31
N SER A 60 28.15 -11.70 7.65
CA SER A 60 27.11 -12.32 6.82
C SER A 60 25.89 -11.40 6.74
N THR A 61 25.15 -11.49 5.63
CA THR A 61 23.89 -10.74 5.41
C THR A 61 22.91 -10.95 6.56
N ASP A 62 22.83 -12.19 7.05
CA ASP A 62 22.03 -12.60 8.20
C ASP A 62 22.45 -11.90 9.50
N SER A 63 23.74 -11.95 9.85
CA SER A 63 24.27 -11.32 11.07
C SER A 63 24.08 -9.81 11.04
N ARG A 64 24.23 -9.19 9.86
CA ARG A 64 24.02 -7.75 9.67
C ARG A 64 22.56 -7.37 9.87
N ARG A 65 21.61 -8.14 9.30
CA ARG A 65 20.17 -7.93 9.50
C ARG A 65 19.78 -8.06 10.97
N ARG A 66 20.33 -9.07 11.69
CA ARG A 66 20.11 -9.24 13.14
C ARG A 66 20.58 -8.04 13.96
N LEU A 67 21.79 -7.55 13.71
CA LEU A 67 22.34 -6.39 14.43
C LEU A 67 21.57 -5.09 14.13
N GLN A 68 21.10 -4.91 12.89
CA GLN A 68 20.25 -3.76 12.53
C GLN A 68 18.85 -3.85 13.14
N ALA A 69 18.27 -5.05 13.21
CA ALA A 69 16.96 -5.26 13.84
C ALA A 69 17.00 -4.88 15.32
N ILE A 70 18.00 -5.34 16.08
CA ILE A 70 18.09 -5.03 17.52
C ILE A 70 18.34 -3.52 17.79
N GLU A 71 19.01 -2.82 16.87
CA GLU A 71 19.21 -1.36 16.92
C GLU A 71 17.90 -0.60 16.66
N ASN A 72 17.16 -0.98 15.63
CA ASN A 72 15.91 -0.32 15.22
C ASN A 72 14.75 -0.56 16.20
N PHE A 73 14.71 -1.73 16.85
CA PHE A 73 13.62 -2.11 17.78
C PHE A 73 13.97 -1.77 19.25
N SER A 74 14.48 -0.57 19.49
CA SER A 74 15.00 -0.09 20.78
C SER A 74 13.95 0.42 21.78
N GLU A 75 12.66 0.44 21.42
CA GLU A 75 11.58 0.91 22.30
C GLU A 75 10.98 -0.20 23.20
N LEU A 76 10.43 0.20 24.34
CA LEU A 76 9.80 -0.69 25.31
C LEU A 76 8.48 -1.23 24.71
N GLY A 77 8.37 -2.55 24.51
CA GLY A 77 7.20 -3.19 23.87
C GLY A 77 7.50 -3.87 22.52
N SER A 78 8.75 -3.81 22.04
CA SER A 78 9.16 -4.36 20.74
C SER A 78 9.31 -5.88 20.66
N GLY A 79 9.00 -6.61 21.74
CA GLY A 79 9.18 -8.07 21.81
C GLY A 79 8.46 -8.85 20.71
N ILE A 80 7.27 -8.39 20.28
CA ILE A 80 6.50 -9.01 19.19
C ILE A 80 7.20 -8.81 17.84
N HIS A 81 7.70 -7.60 17.57
CA HIS A 81 8.42 -7.29 16.32
C HIS A 81 9.76 -8.02 16.22
N ILE A 82 10.46 -8.18 17.35
CA ILE A 82 11.71 -8.93 17.41
C ILE A 82 11.46 -10.43 17.18
N ALA A 83 10.38 -10.98 17.73
CA ALA A 83 10.00 -12.38 17.48
C ALA A 83 9.62 -12.64 16.02
N MET A 84 8.89 -11.71 15.37
CA MET A 84 8.57 -11.80 13.93
C MET A 84 9.83 -11.73 13.06
N GLN A 85 10.78 -10.85 13.41
CA GLN A 85 12.03 -10.74 12.68
C GLN A 85 12.95 -11.96 12.89
N ASP A 86 12.98 -12.56 14.09
CA ASP A 86 13.73 -13.80 14.36
C ASP A 86 13.13 -14.98 13.57
N LEU A 87 11.80 -15.03 13.40
CA LEU A 87 11.09 -16.02 12.59
C LEU A 87 11.41 -15.89 11.09
N ASP A 88 11.49 -14.67 10.59
CA ASP A 88 11.83 -14.35 9.19
C ASP A 88 13.31 -14.63 8.89
N ILE A 89 14.21 -14.25 9.82
CA ILE A 89 15.66 -14.44 9.73
C ILE A 89 16.05 -15.92 9.82
N ARG A 90 15.44 -16.70 10.71
CA ARG A 90 15.66 -18.15 10.79
C ARG A 90 15.04 -18.90 9.60
N GLY A 91 14.16 -18.24 8.85
CA GLY A 91 13.27 -18.84 7.88
C GLY A 91 12.18 -19.63 8.60
N ALA A 92 10.93 -19.41 8.22
CA ALA A 92 9.80 -20.24 8.63
C ALA A 92 9.90 -21.64 7.98
N GLY A 93 10.93 -22.40 8.35
CA GLY A 93 11.15 -23.77 7.90
C GLY A 93 10.45 -24.75 8.84
N ASN A 94 9.20 -25.10 8.53
CA ASN A 94 8.62 -26.45 8.63
C ASN A 94 7.08 -26.44 8.67
N LEU A 95 6.41 -25.91 7.64
CA LEU A 95 5.00 -26.25 7.41
C LEU A 95 4.74 -26.90 6.05
N LEU A 96 5.70 -26.85 5.12
CA LEU A 96 5.61 -27.49 3.81
C LEU A 96 6.99 -27.98 3.36
N GLY A 97 7.31 -29.26 3.63
CA GLY A 97 8.26 -30.11 2.88
C GLY A 97 9.72 -29.67 2.70
N ALA A 98 10.64 -30.51 3.17
CA ALA A 98 12.04 -30.48 2.76
C ALA A 98 12.20 -30.71 1.24
N GLU A 99 13.29 -30.18 0.67
CA GLU A 99 13.75 -30.30 -0.72
C GLU A 99 13.24 -29.24 -1.71
N GLN A 100 13.71 -27.99 -1.59
CA GLN A 100 14.07 -27.13 -2.74
C GLN A 100 14.68 -25.79 -2.30
N SER A 101 15.72 -25.84 -1.45
CA SER A 101 16.45 -24.64 -0.99
C SER A 101 17.25 -23.92 -2.09
N GLY A 102 17.27 -24.45 -3.32
CA GLY A 102 18.01 -23.87 -4.45
C GLY A 102 17.21 -22.92 -5.35
N PHE A 103 15.86 -22.92 -5.32
CA PHE A 103 15.08 -22.23 -6.35
C PHE A 103 14.66 -20.80 -5.99
N ILE A 104 14.77 -20.42 -4.71
CA ILE A 104 14.35 -19.09 -4.22
C ILE A 104 15.49 -18.06 -4.28
N ALA A 105 16.75 -18.49 -4.37
CA ALA A 105 17.90 -17.59 -4.44
C ALA A 105 18.04 -16.88 -5.81
N ASP A 106 17.47 -17.44 -6.88
CA ASP A 106 17.57 -16.93 -8.25
C ASP A 106 16.37 -16.06 -8.69
N LEU A 107 15.29 -16.03 -7.92
CA LEU A 107 14.15 -15.14 -8.20
C LEU A 107 14.42 -13.77 -7.56
N GLY A 108 14.94 -12.84 -8.36
CA GLY A 108 15.11 -11.45 -7.98
C GLY A 108 13.83 -10.85 -7.37
N TYR A 109 14.01 -9.81 -6.55
CA TYR A 109 12.97 -9.05 -5.86
C TYR A 109 11.75 -8.70 -6.73
N GLU A 110 11.95 -8.48 -8.03
CA GLU A 110 10.91 -8.23 -9.01
C GLU A 110 9.94 -9.42 -9.18
N THR A 111 10.44 -10.65 -9.18
CA THR A 111 9.59 -11.83 -9.30
C THR A 111 8.88 -12.16 -8.00
N TYR A 112 9.49 -11.88 -6.85
CA TYR A 112 8.80 -11.96 -5.55
C TYR A 112 7.64 -10.96 -5.46
N GLN A 113 7.84 -9.70 -5.89
CA GLN A 113 6.74 -8.73 -5.98
C GLN A 113 5.63 -9.18 -6.92
N LYS A 114 5.99 -9.82 -8.04
CA LYS A 114 5.01 -10.33 -9.01
C LYS A 114 4.20 -11.50 -8.45
N ILE A 115 4.86 -12.48 -7.82
CA ILE A 115 4.20 -13.63 -7.17
C ILE A 115 3.35 -13.16 -5.98
N LEU A 116 3.81 -12.18 -5.20
CA LEU A 116 3.04 -11.59 -4.10
C LEU A 116 1.80 -10.85 -4.63
N ALA A 117 1.93 -10.11 -5.73
CA ALA A 117 0.80 -9.43 -6.36
C ALA A 117 -0.21 -10.42 -6.95
N GLU A 118 0.27 -11.52 -7.56
CA GLU A 118 -0.57 -12.59 -8.09
C GLU A 118 -1.27 -13.38 -6.96
N ALA A 119 -0.57 -13.70 -5.86
CA ALA A 119 -1.14 -14.39 -4.71
C ALA A 119 -2.16 -13.52 -3.94
N VAL A 120 -1.93 -12.20 -3.84
CA VAL A 120 -2.91 -11.26 -3.26
C VAL A 120 -4.15 -11.12 -4.16
N GLN A 121 -3.97 -11.19 -5.48
CA GLN A 121 -5.08 -11.23 -6.45
C GLN A 121 -5.88 -12.55 -6.37
N GLU A 122 -5.22 -13.69 -6.16
CA GLU A 122 -5.89 -14.99 -5.95
C GLU A 122 -6.61 -15.06 -4.60
N LEU A 123 -6.00 -14.62 -3.50
CA LEU A 123 -6.66 -14.55 -2.19
C LEU A 123 -7.91 -13.65 -2.21
N ARG A 124 -7.87 -12.53 -2.93
CA ARG A 124 -9.05 -11.66 -3.14
C ARG A 124 -10.17 -12.36 -3.93
N LYS A 125 -9.85 -13.31 -4.80
CA LYS A 125 -10.83 -14.08 -5.58
C LYS A 125 -11.36 -15.29 -4.81
N GLU A 126 -10.52 -15.99 -4.06
CA GLU A 126 -10.88 -17.24 -3.39
C GLU A 126 -11.59 -17.02 -2.04
N GLU A 127 -11.17 -16.06 -1.20
CA GLU A 127 -11.78 -15.85 0.13
C GLU A 127 -13.13 -15.11 0.11
N PHE A 128 -13.50 -14.49 -1.01
CA PHE A 128 -14.71 -13.65 -1.10
C PHE A 128 -15.78 -14.18 -2.05
N THR A 129 -15.65 -15.38 -2.62
CA THR A 129 -16.62 -15.89 -3.61
C THR A 129 -18.06 -15.97 -3.06
N GLU A 130 -18.26 -16.27 -1.77
CA GLU A 130 -19.59 -16.27 -1.14
C GLU A 130 -20.05 -14.88 -0.71
N LEU A 131 -19.14 -14.02 -0.22
CA LEU A 131 -19.42 -12.60 0.06
C LEU A 131 -19.76 -11.81 -1.21
N TYR A 132 -19.20 -12.18 -2.37
CA TYR A 132 -19.58 -11.64 -3.68
C TYR A 132 -21.01 -12.05 -4.08
N ARG A 133 -21.48 -13.25 -3.70
CA ARG A 133 -22.87 -13.69 -3.97
C ARG A 133 -23.89 -13.03 -3.05
N GLU A 134 -23.59 -12.90 -1.76
CA GLU A 134 -24.45 -12.19 -0.81
C GLU A 134 -24.46 -10.68 -1.05
N GLN A 135 -23.32 -10.07 -1.41
CA GLN A 135 -23.30 -8.68 -1.84
C GLN A 135 -24.00 -8.47 -3.18
N GLN A 136 -24.01 -9.43 -4.12
CA GLN A 136 -24.84 -9.33 -5.32
C GLN A 136 -26.34 -9.40 -5.01
N ALA A 137 -26.75 -10.16 -3.99
CA ALA A 137 -28.14 -10.20 -3.53
C ALA A 137 -28.57 -8.90 -2.82
N LEU A 138 -27.68 -8.24 -2.06
CA LEU A 138 -27.95 -6.92 -1.47
C LEU A 138 -27.75 -5.75 -2.45
N LYS A 139 -26.89 -5.89 -3.48
CA LYS A 139 -26.66 -4.88 -4.54
C LYS A 139 -27.77 -4.83 -5.58
N ALA A 140 -28.59 -5.88 -5.70
CA ALA A 140 -29.81 -5.87 -6.50
C ALA A 140 -30.83 -4.81 -6.04
N GLU A 141 -30.67 -4.24 -4.84
CA GLU A 141 -31.48 -3.11 -4.34
C GLU A 141 -30.86 -1.72 -4.60
N ARG A 142 -29.62 -1.64 -5.12
CA ARG A 142 -28.98 -0.38 -5.56
C ARG A 142 -28.83 -0.41 -7.08
N GLU A 143 -29.88 0.02 -7.78
CA GLU A 143 -30.05 -0.03 -9.24
C GLU A 143 -28.96 0.69 -10.10
N GLU A 144 -27.86 1.21 -9.54
CA GLU A 144 -26.95 2.14 -10.23
C GLU A 144 -25.45 1.78 -10.24
N ASP A 145 -24.99 0.76 -9.51
CA ASP A 145 -23.55 0.38 -9.51
C ASP A 145 -23.28 -0.74 -10.54
N PHE A 146 -23.01 -0.36 -11.80
CA PHE A 146 -22.69 -1.31 -12.88
C PHE A 146 -21.26 -1.89 -12.84
N VAL A 147 -20.39 -1.32 -12.01
CA VAL A 147 -18.96 -1.67 -11.91
C VAL A 147 -18.54 -1.73 -10.45
N ASP A 148 -17.77 -2.75 -10.07
CA ASP A 148 -17.32 -2.94 -8.69
C ASP A 148 -16.13 -2.05 -8.32
N ASP A 149 -15.15 -1.91 -9.22
CA ASP A 149 -13.91 -1.14 -9.02
C ASP A 149 -13.45 -0.46 -10.31
N VAL A 150 -12.76 0.67 -10.17
CA VAL A 150 -12.26 1.46 -11.31
C VAL A 150 -10.75 1.59 -11.23
N THR A 151 -10.06 1.11 -12.26
CA THR A 151 -8.60 1.24 -12.37
C THR A 151 -8.24 2.58 -13.02
N VAL A 152 -7.37 3.37 -12.38
CA VAL A 152 -6.85 4.62 -12.93
C VAL A 152 -5.37 4.46 -13.25
N GLU A 153 -4.99 4.66 -14.51
CA GLU A 153 -3.58 4.78 -14.93
C GLU A 153 -3.30 6.20 -15.41
N SER A 154 -2.17 6.76 -14.98
CA SER A 154 -1.80 8.13 -15.33
C SER A 154 -0.30 8.27 -15.62
N ASP A 155 0.08 9.16 -16.53
CA ASP A 155 1.46 9.65 -16.69
C ASP A 155 1.74 10.93 -15.90
N LEU A 156 0.75 11.44 -15.17
CA LEU A 156 0.89 12.58 -14.26
C LEU A 156 1.66 12.19 -13.00
N GLU A 157 2.37 13.16 -12.41
CA GLU A 157 3.03 12.99 -11.12
C GLU A 157 1.99 12.97 -9.99
N LEU A 158 1.47 11.79 -9.66
CA LEU A 158 0.47 11.57 -8.62
C LEU A 158 1.13 10.90 -7.41
N MET A 159 1.80 11.69 -6.58
CA MET A 159 2.48 11.19 -5.39
C MET A 159 2.62 12.26 -4.31
N PHE A 160 2.81 11.82 -3.07
CA PHE A 160 3.37 12.70 -2.04
C PHE A 160 4.89 12.73 -2.19
N PRO A 161 5.52 13.90 -2.39
CA PRO A 161 6.96 13.97 -2.52
C PRO A 161 7.65 13.67 -1.19
N VAL A 162 8.87 13.13 -1.26
CA VAL A 162 9.70 12.82 -0.08
C VAL A 162 9.98 14.07 0.77
N SER A 163 9.99 15.25 0.15
CA SER A 163 10.12 16.55 0.84
C SER A 163 8.88 16.92 1.67
N TYR A 164 7.70 16.37 1.37
CA TYR A 164 6.47 16.64 2.09
C TYR A 164 6.19 15.60 3.17
N ILE A 165 6.33 14.31 2.84
CA ILE A 165 6.24 13.21 3.80
C ILE A 165 7.57 12.45 3.74
N PRO A 166 8.54 12.70 4.64
CA PRO A 166 9.86 12.07 4.58
C PRO A 166 9.87 10.59 4.96
N ASN A 167 8.99 10.19 5.89
CA ASN A 167 8.92 8.82 6.38
C ASN A 167 8.17 7.92 5.39
N ASP A 168 8.82 6.87 4.90
CA ASP A 168 8.26 5.96 3.89
C ASP A 168 7.09 5.12 4.43
N ALA A 169 7.18 4.62 5.67
CA ALA A 169 6.11 3.81 6.28
C ALA A 169 4.83 4.64 6.45
N GLU A 170 5.00 5.89 6.84
CA GLU A 170 3.91 6.86 6.92
C GLU A 170 3.31 7.17 5.55
N ARG A 171 4.16 7.41 4.53
CA ARG A 171 3.68 7.67 3.17
C ARG A 171 2.87 6.50 2.62
N VAL A 172 3.31 5.27 2.88
CA VAL A 172 2.57 4.04 2.53
C VAL A 172 1.24 3.95 3.29
N ALA A 173 1.21 4.29 4.58
CA ALA A 173 -0.02 4.33 5.35
C ALA A 173 -1.03 5.33 4.77
N MET A 174 -0.57 6.53 4.37
CA MET A 174 -1.42 7.54 3.73
C MET A 174 -1.99 7.05 2.39
N TYR A 175 -1.21 6.32 1.58
CA TYR A 175 -1.70 5.74 0.33
C TYR A 175 -2.75 4.65 0.57
N ARG A 176 -2.54 3.77 1.55
CA ARG A 176 -3.54 2.77 1.94
C ARG A 176 -4.81 3.41 2.46
N GLU A 177 -4.69 4.50 3.20
CA GLU A 177 -5.85 5.23 3.69
C GLU A 177 -6.69 5.80 2.54
N LEU A 178 -6.03 6.47 1.57
CA LEU A 178 -6.67 7.01 0.38
C LEU A 178 -7.41 5.95 -0.46
N ASP A 179 -6.84 4.75 -0.60
CA ASP A 179 -7.45 3.69 -1.41
C ASP A 179 -8.75 3.14 -0.81
N ASN A 180 -8.94 3.26 0.51
CA ASN A 180 -10.14 2.79 1.21
C ASN A 180 -11.19 3.89 1.44
N MET A 181 -11.02 5.08 0.87
CA MET A 181 -11.98 6.18 1.02
C MET A 181 -13.12 6.08 0.01
N GLU A 182 -14.34 6.20 0.51
CA GLU A 182 -15.58 6.05 -0.27
C GLU A 182 -16.48 7.30 -0.22
N SER A 183 -16.15 8.30 0.60
CA SER A 183 -16.97 9.51 0.76
C SER A 183 -16.18 10.82 0.64
N GLU A 184 -16.88 11.89 0.24
CA GLU A 184 -16.31 13.24 0.17
C GLU A 184 -15.91 13.77 1.56
N THR A 185 -16.64 13.36 2.60
CA THR A 185 -16.34 13.73 3.99
C THR A 185 -15.00 13.15 4.45
N GLN A 186 -14.72 11.88 4.12
CA GLN A 186 -13.44 11.24 4.43
C GLN A 186 -12.27 11.95 3.74
N ILE A 187 -12.45 12.32 2.46
CA ILE A 187 -11.43 13.07 1.71
C ILE A 187 -11.14 14.42 2.38
N LEU A 188 -12.18 15.14 2.82
CA LEU A 188 -12.05 16.43 3.46
C LEU A 188 -11.33 16.33 4.82
N ASP A 189 -11.68 15.35 5.63
CA ASP A 189 -11.06 15.11 6.94
C ASP A 189 -9.60 14.63 6.80
N PHE A 190 -9.32 13.80 5.80
CA PHE A 190 -7.95 13.40 5.47
C PHE A 190 -7.10 14.59 5.01
N THR A 191 -7.65 15.44 4.15
CA THR A 191 -6.95 16.64 3.66
C THR A 191 -6.63 17.57 4.83
N LYS A 192 -7.57 17.81 5.74
CA LYS A 192 -7.33 18.61 6.96
C LYS A 192 -6.23 18.03 7.84
N ARG A 193 -6.23 16.71 8.08
CA ARG A 193 -5.19 16.05 8.88
C ARG A 193 -3.82 16.13 8.22
N LEU A 194 -3.76 15.99 6.89
CA LEU A 194 -2.50 16.19 6.15
C LEU A 194 -1.99 17.62 6.30
N GLU A 195 -2.88 18.62 6.18
CA GLU A 195 -2.48 20.03 6.29
C GLU A 195 -2.05 20.41 7.71
N ASP A 196 -2.75 19.91 8.74
CA ASP A 196 -2.40 20.13 10.14
C ASP A 196 -1.00 19.57 10.47
N ARG A 197 -0.66 18.40 9.90
CA ARG A 197 0.54 17.67 10.24
C ARG A 197 1.77 17.99 9.38
N PHE A 198 1.57 18.24 8.09
CA PHE A 198 2.65 18.42 7.12
C PHE A 198 2.62 19.81 6.44
N GLY A 199 1.62 20.64 6.74
CA GLY A 199 1.46 21.97 6.16
C GLY A 199 0.83 21.93 4.76
N LYS A 200 1.17 22.90 3.92
CA LYS A 200 0.51 23.07 2.61
C LYS A 200 0.78 21.87 1.68
N ILE A 201 -0.28 21.20 1.24
CA ILE A 201 -0.18 20.06 0.32
C ILE A 201 0.39 20.50 -1.05
N PRO A 202 1.45 19.85 -1.57
CA PRO A 202 1.99 20.09 -2.91
C PRO A 202 0.98 19.80 -4.02
N ALA A 203 1.18 20.37 -5.21
CA ALA A 203 0.27 20.19 -6.35
C ALA A 203 0.06 18.71 -6.71
N GLN A 204 1.15 17.92 -6.75
CA GLN A 204 1.11 16.47 -7.03
C GLN A 204 0.28 15.69 -6.00
N GLY A 205 0.38 16.07 -4.71
CA GLY A 205 -0.39 15.47 -3.63
C GLY A 205 -1.89 15.82 -3.71
N LYS A 206 -2.23 17.05 -4.12
CA LYS A 206 -3.62 17.44 -4.36
C LYS A 206 -4.24 16.64 -5.51
N GLU A 207 -3.51 16.47 -6.59
CA GLU A 207 -3.94 15.65 -7.73
C GLU A 207 -4.11 14.18 -7.35
N LEU A 208 -3.23 13.63 -6.49
CA LEU A 208 -3.38 12.28 -5.95
C LEU A 208 -4.67 12.12 -5.14
N ILE A 209 -4.96 13.05 -4.22
CA ILE A 209 -6.18 13.01 -3.40
C ILE A 209 -7.44 13.05 -4.28
N ARG A 210 -7.40 13.82 -5.37
CA ARG A 210 -8.49 13.93 -6.35
C ARG A 210 -8.80 12.60 -7.05
N ILE A 211 -7.87 11.65 -7.13
CA ILE A 211 -8.12 10.32 -7.74
C ILE A 211 -9.29 9.61 -7.06
N VAL A 212 -9.43 9.75 -5.73
CA VAL A 212 -10.52 9.11 -4.98
C VAL A 212 -11.88 9.59 -5.52
N ARG A 213 -12.05 10.90 -5.69
CA ARG A 213 -13.26 11.49 -6.28
C ARG A 213 -13.45 11.07 -7.73
N LEU A 214 -12.39 11.06 -8.53
CA LEU A 214 -12.44 10.61 -9.92
C LEU A 214 -12.95 9.16 -10.00
N ARG A 215 -12.44 8.26 -9.16
CA ARG A 215 -12.83 6.83 -9.11
C ARG A 215 -14.32 6.67 -8.80
N ARG A 216 -14.82 7.45 -7.84
CA ARG A 216 -16.25 7.44 -7.44
C ARG A 216 -17.17 7.89 -8.57
N LEU A 217 -16.84 9.00 -9.22
CA LEU A 217 -17.60 9.49 -10.38
C LEU A 217 -17.58 8.48 -11.52
N ALA A 218 -16.41 7.90 -11.79
CA ALA A 218 -16.25 6.89 -12.82
C ALA A 218 -17.10 5.65 -12.57
N LYS A 219 -17.14 5.18 -11.31
CA LYS A 219 -17.96 4.04 -10.88
C LYS A 219 -19.44 4.28 -11.16
N SER A 220 -19.95 5.46 -10.78
CA SER A 220 -21.34 5.85 -11.03
C SER A 220 -21.70 5.97 -12.52
N LEU A 221 -20.69 6.11 -13.40
CA LEU A 221 -20.84 6.19 -14.84
C LEU A 221 -20.61 4.84 -15.55
N GLY A 222 -20.40 3.75 -14.79
CA GLY A 222 -20.13 2.41 -15.33
C GLY A 222 -18.79 2.31 -16.07
N ILE A 223 -17.78 3.06 -15.66
CA ILE A 223 -16.44 3.06 -16.26
C ILE A 223 -15.56 2.07 -15.51
N GLU A 224 -14.99 1.08 -16.20
CA GLU A 224 -14.08 0.08 -15.61
C GLU A 224 -12.65 0.61 -15.44
N LYS A 225 -12.21 1.48 -16.36
CA LYS A 225 -10.83 1.96 -16.39
C LYS A 225 -10.71 3.37 -16.95
N ILE A 226 -9.81 4.17 -16.37
CA ILE A 226 -9.45 5.51 -16.84
C ILE A 226 -7.97 5.58 -17.15
N PHE A 227 -7.62 6.05 -18.34
CA PHE A 227 -6.25 6.41 -18.72
C PHE A 227 -6.12 7.93 -18.86
N LEU A 228 -5.24 8.54 -18.08
CA LEU A 228 -4.82 9.93 -18.22
C LEU A 228 -3.40 9.95 -18.78
N LYS A 229 -3.26 10.07 -20.10
CA LYS A 229 -1.94 10.06 -20.75
C LYS A 229 -1.86 11.11 -21.84
N THR A 230 -0.73 11.80 -21.96
CA THR A 230 -0.44 12.77 -23.04
C THR A 230 -1.48 13.89 -23.17
N GLY A 231 -2.07 14.33 -22.05
CA GLY A 231 -3.13 15.34 -22.04
C GLY A 231 -4.47 14.87 -22.63
N ARG A 232 -4.73 13.56 -22.59
CA ARG A 232 -5.98 12.93 -23.02
C ARG A 232 -6.48 11.99 -21.94
N MET A 233 -7.80 11.88 -21.85
CA MET A 233 -8.50 10.93 -21.00
C MET A 233 -9.12 9.84 -21.86
N SER A 234 -8.82 8.57 -21.60
CA SER A 234 -9.55 7.44 -22.20
C SER A 234 -10.36 6.74 -21.12
N LEU A 235 -11.68 6.64 -21.31
CA LEU A 235 -12.60 5.93 -20.44
C LEU A 235 -12.91 4.58 -21.09
N PHE A 236 -12.68 3.48 -20.41
CA PHE A 236 -13.03 2.14 -20.89
C PHE A 236 -14.34 1.72 -20.23
N LEU A 237 -15.29 1.32 -21.08
CA LEU A 237 -16.62 0.90 -20.67
C LEU A 237 -16.67 -0.61 -20.46
N ILE A 238 -17.77 -1.08 -19.90
CA ILE A 238 -18.02 -2.49 -19.60
C ILE A 238 -17.78 -3.37 -20.83
N SER A 239 -16.90 -4.36 -20.67
CA SER A 239 -16.48 -5.23 -21.77
C SER A 239 -17.58 -6.19 -22.25
N ASP A 240 -18.61 -6.43 -21.42
CA ASP A 240 -19.77 -7.22 -21.78
C ASP A 240 -20.80 -6.38 -22.56
N ALA A 241 -20.94 -6.66 -23.85
CA ALA A 241 -21.83 -5.94 -24.76
C ALA A 241 -23.32 -6.13 -24.45
N GLU A 242 -23.68 -7.22 -23.76
CA GLU A 242 -25.06 -7.51 -23.34
C GLU A 242 -25.38 -6.96 -21.94
N SER A 243 -24.44 -6.22 -21.33
CA SER A 243 -24.64 -5.64 -20.01
C SER A 243 -25.82 -4.66 -20.01
N PRO A 244 -26.71 -4.69 -18.98
CA PRO A 244 -27.79 -3.73 -18.79
C PRO A 244 -27.34 -2.26 -18.81
N TYR A 245 -26.04 -2.02 -18.55
CA TYR A 245 -25.43 -0.71 -18.65
C TYR A 245 -25.70 -0.01 -19.99
N TYR A 246 -25.63 -0.72 -21.12
CA TYR A 246 -25.81 -0.12 -22.44
C TYR A 246 -27.26 0.26 -22.76
N GLN A 247 -28.20 -0.15 -21.91
CA GLN A 247 -29.62 0.23 -21.97
C GLN A 247 -30.00 1.19 -20.83
N SER A 248 -29.03 1.59 -20.02
CA SER A 248 -29.25 2.41 -18.82
C SER A 248 -29.23 3.91 -19.15
N PRO A 249 -29.93 4.74 -18.35
CA PRO A 249 -29.87 6.20 -18.48
C PRO A 249 -28.46 6.76 -18.23
N VAL A 250 -27.60 6.00 -17.53
CA VAL A 250 -26.20 6.36 -17.29
C VAL A 250 -25.40 6.35 -18.60
N PHE A 251 -25.62 5.35 -19.45
CA PHE A 251 -24.97 5.29 -20.77
C PHE A 251 -25.52 6.37 -21.72
N ASP A 252 -26.81 6.67 -21.65
CA ASP A 252 -27.43 7.75 -22.44
C ASP A 252 -26.81 9.13 -22.11
N LYS A 253 -26.56 9.42 -20.82
CA LYS A 253 -25.84 10.63 -20.39
C LYS A 253 -24.46 10.74 -21.04
N LEU A 254 -23.71 9.64 -21.03
CA LEU A 254 -22.38 9.57 -21.65
C LEU A 254 -22.45 9.80 -23.16
N LEU A 255 -23.43 9.18 -23.84
CA LEU A 255 -23.63 9.35 -25.28
C LEU A 255 -24.01 10.81 -25.63
N ASN A 256 -24.90 11.43 -24.84
CA ASN A 256 -25.27 12.84 -25.00
C ASN A 256 -24.06 13.77 -24.87
N PHE A 257 -23.20 13.54 -23.87
CA PHE A 257 -21.97 14.32 -23.71
C PHE A 257 -21.03 14.20 -24.93
N ILE A 258 -20.90 12.99 -25.50
CA ILE A 258 -20.09 12.78 -26.71
C ILE A 258 -20.68 13.52 -27.91
N GLN A 259 -22.01 13.54 -28.03
CA GLN A 259 -22.71 14.23 -29.12
C GLN A 259 -22.64 15.76 -29.00
N THR A 260 -22.62 16.32 -27.78
CA THR A 260 -22.46 17.76 -27.56
C THR A 260 -21.02 18.23 -27.77
N HIS A 261 -20.03 17.33 -27.60
CA HIS A 261 -18.59 17.63 -27.74
C HIS A 261 -17.89 16.82 -28.85
N PRO A 262 -18.35 16.84 -30.12
CA PRO A 262 -17.86 15.95 -31.17
C PRO A 262 -16.42 16.24 -31.63
N ARG A 263 -15.87 17.43 -31.30
CA ARG A 263 -14.48 17.80 -31.65
C ARG A 263 -13.45 17.25 -30.67
N ASP A 264 -13.85 17.09 -29.42
CA ASP A 264 -12.97 16.75 -28.31
C ASP A 264 -13.18 15.31 -27.83
N CYS A 265 -14.34 14.71 -28.14
CA CYS A 265 -14.71 13.35 -27.79
C CYS A 265 -14.70 12.42 -29.01
N GLN A 266 -14.20 11.19 -28.83
CA GLN A 266 -14.24 10.15 -29.84
C GLN A 266 -14.57 8.80 -29.18
N LEU A 267 -15.70 8.19 -29.57
CA LEU A 267 -16.00 6.81 -29.23
C LEU A 267 -15.18 5.87 -30.14
N ARG A 268 -14.55 4.86 -29.55
CA ARG A 268 -13.80 3.81 -30.24
C ARG A 268 -14.26 2.44 -29.77
N GLU A 269 -14.40 1.54 -30.72
CA GLU A 269 -14.73 0.14 -30.49
C GLU A 269 -13.64 -0.72 -31.14
N ALA A 270 -13.01 -1.58 -30.34
CA ALA A 270 -12.00 -2.52 -30.79
C ALA A 270 -12.38 -3.91 -30.28
N GLY A 271 -13.06 -4.69 -31.12
CA GLY A 271 -13.64 -5.97 -30.73
C GLY A 271 -14.75 -5.78 -29.69
N LYS A 272 -14.65 -6.46 -28.55
CA LYS A 272 -15.61 -6.33 -27.42
C LYS A 272 -15.32 -5.14 -26.49
N LYS A 273 -14.24 -4.39 -26.72
CA LYS A 273 -13.85 -3.27 -25.84
C LYS A 273 -14.30 -1.95 -26.44
N ARG A 274 -15.13 -1.21 -25.68
CA ARG A 274 -15.55 0.16 -26.00
C ARG A 274 -14.79 1.14 -25.13
N SER A 275 -14.36 2.24 -25.74
CA SER A 275 -13.65 3.31 -25.05
C SER A 275 -14.03 4.68 -25.59
N VAL A 276 -14.10 5.67 -24.70
CA VAL A 276 -14.33 7.07 -25.05
C VAL A 276 -13.04 7.83 -24.82
N ILE A 277 -12.53 8.50 -25.85
CA ILE A 277 -11.34 9.33 -25.77
C ILE A 277 -11.77 10.79 -25.73
N ILE A 278 -11.32 11.51 -24.71
CA ILE A 278 -11.58 12.93 -24.49
C ILE A 278 -10.24 13.67 -24.52
N ARG A 279 -10.15 14.69 -25.38
CA ARG A 279 -8.94 15.47 -25.59
C ARG A 279 -8.81 16.61 -24.57
N ASN A 280 -7.61 17.15 -24.44
CA ASN A 280 -7.30 18.33 -23.62
C ASN A 280 -7.55 18.16 -22.10
N VAL A 281 -7.45 16.92 -21.60
CA VAL A 281 -7.53 16.62 -20.16
C VAL A 281 -6.11 16.47 -19.62
N LYS A 282 -5.60 17.54 -19.00
CA LYS A 282 -4.20 17.62 -18.54
C LYS A 282 -4.01 17.36 -17.05
N THR A 283 -5.09 17.36 -16.28
CA THR A 283 -5.07 17.20 -14.82
C THR A 283 -6.21 16.28 -14.39
N VAL A 284 -6.09 15.70 -13.20
CA VAL A 284 -7.15 14.93 -12.53
C VAL A 284 -8.35 15.83 -12.25
N GLU A 285 -8.11 17.09 -11.89
CA GLU A 285 -9.19 18.09 -11.74
C GLU A 285 -9.98 18.31 -13.03
N ALA A 286 -9.31 18.43 -14.19
CA ALA A 286 -10.00 18.54 -15.47
C ALA A 286 -10.78 17.26 -15.79
N ALA A 287 -10.23 16.09 -15.44
CA ALA A 287 -10.92 14.81 -15.60
C ALA A 287 -12.20 14.74 -14.76
N ILE A 288 -12.15 15.19 -13.51
CA ILE A 288 -13.32 15.27 -12.62
C ILE A 288 -14.37 16.21 -13.21
N ALA A 289 -13.99 17.42 -13.63
CA ALA A 289 -14.92 18.39 -14.21
C ALA A 289 -15.67 17.81 -15.41
N VAL A 290 -14.98 17.04 -16.27
CA VAL A 290 -15.60 16.35 -17.40
C VAL A 290 -16.59 15.28 -16.95
N LEU A 291 -16.25 14.44 -15.97
CA LEU A 291 -17.19 13.42 -15.47
C LEU A 291 -18.39 14.02 -14.73
N GLU A 292 -18.19 15.15 -14.04
CA GLU A 292 -19.27 15.91 -13.41
C GLU A 292 -20.21 16.48 -14.47
N GLU A 293 -19.68 17.05 -15.55
CA GLU A 293 -20.49 17.53 -16.67
C GLU A 293 -21.33 16.41 -17.29
N VAL A 294 -20.72 15.23 -17.53
CA VAL A 294 -21.45 14.03 -18.00
C VAL A 294 -22.60 13.69 -17.07
N ASN A 295 -22.39 13.77 -15.75
CA ASN A 295 -23.44 13.44 -14.79
C ASN A 295 -24.56 14.50 -14.70
N THR A 296 -24.28 15.75 -15.13
CA THR A 296 -25.17 16.90 -14.99
C THR A 296 -26.05 17.17 -16.22
N ILE A 297 -25.80 16.54 -17.38
CA ILE A 297 -26.55 16.76 -18.65
C ILE A 297 -27.98 16.16 -18.64
N LEU A 298 -28.76 16.43 -17.58
CA LEU A 298 -30.21 16.26 -17.55
C LEU A 298 -30.86 17.57 -17.10
N GLN A 299 -31.09 18.46 -18.07
CA GLN A 299 -32.28 19.32 -18.13
C GLN A 299 -32.79 19.36 -19.57
#